data_AF-A0A6G2RX14-F1
#
_entry.id   AF-A0A6G2RX14-F1
#
_cell.length_a   1.000
_cell.length_b   1.000
_cell.length_c   1.000
_cell.angle_alpha   90.00
_cell.angle_beta   90.00
_cell.angle_gamma   90.00
#
_symmetry.space_group_name_H-M   'P 1'
#
loop_
_entity.id
_entity.type
_entity.pdbx_description
1 polymer ?
#
loop_
_entity_poly.entity_id
_entity_poly.type
_entity_poly.pdbx_seq_one_letter_code
_entity_poly.pdbx_strand_id
1 'polypeptide(L)'
;MAEPLSIAALRAEAQTTYEAVPLLLDSGAVVGLRSMLMLAKDDYTAVEQLLSEITAAGAENRLAAVIDAMRRLLLTVADDSAVLEPELASWEPGLVMNLIERWQSGTQAPEASSSAN
;
A
#
# COMPACT_ATOMS: atom_id res chain seq x y z
N MET A 1 -11.91 -27.29 -27.53
CA MET A 1 -10.99 -26.22 -27.93
C MET A 1 -10.94 -25.24 -26.78
N ALA A 2 -9.77 -24.94 -26.23
CA ALA A 2 -9.67 -23.91 -25.19
C ALA A 2 -9.96 -22.56 -25.84
N GLU A 3 -10.90 -21.79 -25.27
CA GLU A 3 -11.12 -20.41 -25.68
C GLU A 3 -9.84 -19.60 -25.47
N PRO A 4 -9.51 -18.67 -26.38
CA PRO A 4 -8.33 -17.81 -26.22
C PRO A 4 -8.50 -16.92 -24.99
N LEU A 5 -7.45 -16.87 -24.18
CA LEU A 5 -7.40 -16.01 -22.99
C LEU A 5 -7.43 -14.52 -23.40
N SER A 6 -8.32 -13.74 -22.80
CA SER A 6 -8.50 -12.32 -23.11
C SER A 6 -7.72 -11.42 -22.13
N ILE A 7 -6.94 -10.48 -22.65
CA ILE A 7 -6.29 -9.44 -21.82
C ILE A 7 -7.31 -8.59 -21.05
N ALA A 8 -8.51 -8.37 -21.63
CA ALA A 8 -9.56 -7.64 -20.93
C ALA A 8 -10.09 -8.42 -19.72
N ALA A 9 -10.22 -9.75 -19.84
CA ALA A 9 -10.60 -10.62 -18.72
C ALA A 9 -9.52 -10.62 -17.64
N LEU A 10 -8.24 -10.80 -18.04
CA LEU A 10 -7.11 -10.73 -17.11
C LEU A 10 -7.00 -9.39 -16.37
N ARG A 11 -7.32 -8.27 -17.04
CA ARG A 11 -7.32 -6.94 -16.39
C ARG A 11 -8.43 -6.82 -15.35
N ALA A 12 -9.63 -7.33 -15.64
CA ALA A 12 -10.75 -7.31 -14.69
C ALA A 12 -10.46 -8.22 -13.47
N GLU A 13 -9.86 -9.38 -13.71
CA GLU A 13 -9.39 -10.28 -12.65
C GLU A 13 -8.32 -9.60 -11.78
N ALA A 14 -7.34 -8.93 -12.38
CA ALA A 14 -6.30 -8.20 -11.64
C ALA A 14 -6.88 -7.05 -10.79
N GLN A 15 -7.86 -6.30 -11.31
CA GLN A 15 -8.54 -5.26 -10.54
C GLN A 15 -9.28 -5.80 -9.31
N THR A 16 -9.87 -6.99 -9.43
CA THR A 16 -10.56 -7.65 -8.31
C THR A 16 -9.56 -8.23 -7.31
N THR A 17 -8.48 -8.82 -7.82
CA THR A 17 -7.47 -9.52 -6.99
C THR A 17 -6.63 -8.55 -6.17
N TYR A 18 -6.31 -7.38 -6.75
CA TYR A 18 -5.45 -6.38 -6.14
C TYR A 18 -6.22 -5.11 -5.79
N GLU A 19 -7.48 -5.28 -5.36
CA GLU A 19 -8.34 -4.20 -4.91
C GLU A 19 -7.67 -3.39 -3.78
N ALA A 20 -7.92 -2.08 -3.75
CA ALA A 20 -7.38 -1.22 -2.71
C ALA A 20 -7.94 -1.60 -1.34
N VAL A 21 -7.11 -1.52 -0.30
CA VAL A 21 -7.53 -1.76 1.08
C VAL A 21 -8.34 -0.55 1.55
N PRO A 22 -9.64 -0.68 1.86
CA PRO A 22 -10.44 0.45 2.30
C PRO A 22 -10.08 0.82 3.74
N LEU A 23 -9.88 2.11 3.99
CA LEU A 23 -9.61 2.69 5.29
C LEU A 23 -10.71 3.70 5.64
N LEU A 24 -11.48 3.41 6.69
CA LEU A 24 -12.43 4.36 7.27
C LEU A 24 -11.69 5.30 8.21
N LEU A 25 -11.79 6.60 7.94
CA LEU A 25 -11.15 7.66 8.70
C LEU A 25 -12.06 8.18 9.85
N ASP A 26 -11.50 8.93 10.79
CA ASP A 26 -12.24 9.47 11.93
C ASP A 26 -13.26 10.54 11.48
N SER A 27 -13.00 11.22 10.36
CA SER A 27 -13.97 12.10 9.70
C SER A 27 -15.18 11.37 9.12
N GLY A 28 -15.14 10.03 9.03
CA GLY A 28 -16.13 9.19 8.35
C GLY A 28 -15.90 9.06 6.84
N ALA A 29 -14.86 9.68 6.29
CA ALA A 29 -14.44 9.46 4.91
C ALA A 29 -13.80 8.08 4.74
N VAL A 30 -13.85 7.54 3.52
CA VAL A 30 -13.18 6.28 3.17
C VAL A 30 -12.12 6.58 2.12
N VAL A 31 -10.88 6.14 2.39
CA VAL A 31 -9.74 6.23 1.48
C VAL A 31 -9.28 4.82 1.14
N GLY A 32 -9.00 4.55 -0.13
CA GLY A 32 -8.45 3.29 -0.60
C GLY A 32 -6.93 3.32 -0.62
N LEU A 33 -6.28 2.39 0.09
CA LEU A 33 -4.83 2.18 -0.01
C LEU A 33 -4.54 1.17 -1.13
N ARG A 34 -4.01 1.66 -2.25
CA ARG A 34 -3.78 0.87 -3.47
C ARG A 34 -2.69 -0.18 -3.28
N SER A 35 -2.85 -1.34 -3.92
CA SER A 35 -1.78 -2.34 -4.01
C SER A 35 -0.60 -1.82 -4.83
N MET A 36 0.63 -2.18 -4.42
CA MET A 36 1.85 -1.87 -5.17
C MET A 36 1.79 -2.32 -6.64
N LEU A 37 1.07 -3.41 -6.93
CA LEU A 37 0.91 -3.96 -8.28
C LEU A 37 -0.06 -3.15 -9.16
N MET A 38 -0.86 -2.28 -8.54
CA MET A 38 -1.86 -1.43 -9.20
C MET A 38 -1.45 0.05 -9.20
N LEU A 39 -0.28 0.39 -8.65
CA LEU A 39 0.26 1.74 -8.67
C LEU A 39 0.72 2.15 -10.06
N ALA A 40 0.69 3.46 -10.34
CA ALA A 40 1.39 4.01 -11.48
C ALA A 40 2.90 3.82 -11.31
N LYS A 41 3.64 3.78 -12.43
CA LYS A 41 5.08 3.53 -12.41
C LYS A 41 5.86 4.51 -11.52
N ASP A 42 5.49 5.79 -11.56
CA ASP A 42 6.15 6.82 -10.76
C ASP A 42 5.88 6.64 -9.26
N ASP A 43 4.65 6.27 -8.89
CA ASP A 43 4.27 5.97 -7.51
C ASP A 43 4.95 4.70 -6.99
N TYR A 44 5.11 3.68 -7.84
CA TYR A 44 5.84 2.46 -7.50
C TYR A 44 7.29 2.75 -7.10
N THR A 45 8.01 3.54 -7.91
CA THR A 45 9.41 3.91 -7.61
C THR A 45 9.49 4.75 -6.34
N ALA A 46 8.52 5.64 -6.10
CA ALA A 46 8.46 6.41 -4.85
C ALA A 46 8.27 5.48 -3.63
N VAL A 47 7.39 4.49 -3.72
CA VAL A 47 7.16 3.49 -2.66
C VAL A 47 8.43 2.69 -2.36
N GLU A 48 9.14 2.18 -3.38
CA GLU A 48 10.40 1.45 -3.18
C GLU A 48 11.46 2.30 -2.48
N GLN A 49 11.57 3.58 -2.86
CA GLN A 49 12.49 4.52 -2.22
C GLN A 49 12.12 4.77 -0.77
N LEU A 50 10.83 4.99 -0.47
CA LEU A 50 10.35 5.24 0.89
C LEU A 50 10.54 4.01 1.81
N LEU A 51 10.31 2.80 1.31
CA LEU A 51 10.59 1.56 2.06
C LEU A 51 12.08 1.40 2.36
N SER A 52 12.94 1.75 1.41
CA SER A 52 14.39 1.78 1.60
C SER A 52 14.79 2.84 2.63
N GLU A 53 14.19 4.02 2.59
CA GLU A 53 14.41 5.11 3.54
C GLU A 53 14.02 4.70 4.97
N ILE A 54 12.83 4.09 5.14
CA ILE A 54 12.35 3.54 6.42
C ILE A 54 13.38 2.56 6.99
N THR A 55 13.87 1.64 6.16
CA THR A 55 14.83 0.61 6.59
C THR A 55 16.17 1.23 7.00
N ALA A 56 16.71 2.16 6.19
CA ALA A 56 17.97 2.83 6.48
C ALA A 56 17.89 3.70 7.74
N ALA A 57 16.84 4.52 7.87
CA ALA A 57 16.63 5.36 9.04
C ALA A 57 16.40 4.52 10.32
N GLY A 58 15.72 3.37 10.21
CA GLY A 58 15.55 2.42 11.29
C GLY A 58 16.87 1.83 11.79
N ALA A 59 17.75 1.43 10.86
CA ALA A 59 19.09 0.92 11.20
C ALA A 59 19.98 1.97 11.90
N GLU A 60 19.78 3.25 11.58
CA GLU A 60 20.48 4.38 12.21
C GLU A 60 19.79 4.91 13.48
N ASN A 61 18.70 4.26 13.94
CA ASN A 61 17.90 4.68 15.09
C ASN A 61 17.33 6.12 14.96
N ARG A 62 17.08 6.58 13.72
CA ARG A 62 16.50 7.91 13.42
C ARG A 62 14.97 7.85 13.39
N LEU A 63 14.36 7.65 14.55
CA LEU A 63 12.91 7.39 14.68
C LEU A 63 12.02 8.45 14.01
N ALA A 64 12.35 9.75 14.12
CA ALA A 64 11.57 10.81 13.47
C ALA A 64 11.56 10.66 11.93
N ALA A 65 12.70 10.33 11.33
CA ALA A 65 12.79 10.11 9.88
C ALA A 65 12.02 8.86 9.44
N VAL A 66 12.02 7.80 10.27
CA VAL A 66 11.20 6.60 10.04
C VAL A 66 9.71 6.98 10.02
N ILE A 67 9.24 7.73 11.01
CA ILE A 67 7.83 8.16 11.10
C ILE A 67 7.44 9.00 9.90
N ASP A 68 8.26 9.97 9.50
CA ASP A 68 7.98 10.82 8.36
C ASP A 68 7.98 10.04 7.03
N ALA A 69 8.87 9.06 6.88
CA ALA A 69 8.89 8.19 5.71
C ALA A 69 7.66 7.25 5.66
N MET A 70 7.24 6.70 6.80
CA MET A 70 6.02 5.90 6.92
C MET A 70 4.75 6.71 6.56
N ARG A 71 4.66 7.96 7.01
CA ARG A 71 3.53 8.83 6.67
C ARG A 71 3.50 9.15 5.18
N ARG A 72 4.65 9.51 4.60
CA ARG A 72 4.79 9.72 3.16
C ARG A 72 4.38 8.49 2.36
N LEU A 73 4.78 7.29 2.80
CA LEU A 73 4.39 6.03 2.16
C LEU A 73 2.87 5.88 2.09
N LEU A 74 2.16 6.10 3.20
CA LEU A 74 0.69 6.00 3.22
C LEU A 74 0.02 7.02 2.29
N LEU A 75 0.55 8.25 2.21
CA LEU A 75 0.05 9.27 1.29
C LEU A 75 0.31 8.92 -0.18
N THR A 76 1.43 8.27 -0.50
CA THR A 76 1.74 7.83 -1.86
C THR A 76 0.79 6.73 -2.35
N VAL A 77 0.36 5.84 -1.45
CA VAL A 77 -0.50 4.69 -1.83
C VAL A 77 -1.99 4.96 -1.68
N ALA A 78 -2.37 6.07 -1.03
CA ALA A 78 -3.74 6.50 -0.92
C ALA A 78 -4.31 6.96 -2.27
N ASP A 79 -5.55 6.60 -2.56
CA ASP A 79 -6.27 7.13 -3.72
C ASP A 79 -6.69 8.60 -3.56
N ASP A 80 -6.87 9.07 -2.33
CA ASP A 80 -7.09 10.46 -1.95
C ASP A 80 -6.19 10.88 -0.78
N SER A 81 -4.97 11.31 -1.13
CA SER A 81 -3.98 11.78 -0.16
C SER A 81 -4.37 13.09 0.53
N ALA A 82 -5.15 13.95 -0.13
CA ALA A 82 -5.58 15.23 0.42
C ALA A 82 -6.58 15.04 1.58
N VAL A 83 -7.38 13.98 1.52
CA VAL A 83 -8.29 13.59 2.61
C VAL A 83 -7.53 12.90 3.74
N LEU A 84 -6.53 12.07 3.43
CA LEU A 84 -5.75 11.33 4.43
C LEU A 84 -4.75 12.20 5.22
N GLU A 85 -4.07 13.14 4.55
CA GLU A 85 -3.00 13.97 5.13
C GLU A 85 -3.35 14.66 6.47
N PRO A 86 -4.49 15.38 6.61
CA PRO A 86 -4.80 16.08 7.86
C PRO A 86 -5.02 15.14 9.05
N GLU A 87 -5.57 13.95 8.82
CA GLU A 87 -5.79 12.97 9.88
C GLU A 87 -4.48 12.26 10.25
N LEU A 88 -3.71 11.85 9.24
CA LEU A 88 -2.46 11.13 9.40
C LEU A 88 -1.43 11.90 10.25
N ALA A 89 -1.43 13.23 10.18
CA ALA A 89 -0.57 14.08 10.99
C ALA A 89 -0.78 13.89 12.51
N SER A 90 -2.03 13.59 12.91
CA SER A 90 -2.44 13.40 14.30
C SER A 90 -2.23 11.97 14.82
N TRP A 91 -1.97 11.02 13.93
CA TRP A 91 -1.89 9.60 14.29
C TRP A 91 -0.58 9.26 15.00
N GLU A 92 -0.72 8.42 16.02
CA GLU A 92 0.38 7.84 16.78
C GLU A 92 1.24 6.92 15.88
N PRO A 93 2.58 6.91 16.02
CA PRO A 93 3.47 6.09 15.20
C PRO A 93 3.13 4.59 15.16
N GLY A 94 2.65 4.04 16.29
CA GLY A 94 2.25 2.64 16.36
C GLY A 94 1.02 2.31 15.50
N LEU A 95 0.08 3.26 15.37
CA LEU A 95 -1.07 3.11 14.48
C LEU A 95 -0.62 3.11 13.01
N VAL A 96 0.28 4.05 12.67
CA VAL A 96 0.85 4.17 11.32
C VAL A 96 1.57 2.88 10.92
N MET A 97 2.41 2.32 11.81
CA MET A 97 3.11 1.06 11.55
C MET A 97 2.13 -0.11 11.33
N ASN A 98 1.16 -0.28 12.24
CA ASN A 98 0.15 -1.34 12.12
C ASN A 98 -0.64 -1.26 10.80
N LEU A 99 -0.94 -0.04 10.34
CA LEU A 99 -1.63 0.16 9.07
C LEU A 99 -0.74 -0.24 7.88
N ILE A 100 0.54 0.12 7.89
CA ILE A 100 1.49 -0.27 6.84
C ILE A 100 1.64 -1.79 6.78
N GLU A 101 1.77 -2.47 7.91
CA GLU A 101 1.84 -3.94 7.95
C GLU A 101 0.59 -4.60 7.37
N ARG A 102 -0.60 -4.08 7.72
CA ARG A 102 -1.87 -4.58 7.17
C ARG A 102 -1.99 -4.31 5.67
N TRP A 103 -1.60 -3.13 5.23
CA TRP A 103 -1.57 -2.79 3.81
C TRP A 103 -0.62 -3.72 3.05
N GLN A 104 0.61 -3.93 3.54
CA GLN A 104 1.56 -4.85 2.92
C GLN A 104 1.00 -6.28 2.88
N SER A 105 0.46 -6.79 3.98
CA SER A 105 -0.13 -8.14 4.02
C SER A 105 -1.35 -8.27 3.11
N GLY A 106 -2.17 -7.23 2.96
CA GLY A 106 -3.36 -7.23 2.13
C GLY A 106 -3.08 -7.02 0.64
N THR A 107 -1.90 -6.48 0.29
CA THR A 107 -1.55 -6.11 -1.08
C THR A 107 -0.37 -6.89 -1.68
N GLN A 108 0.28 -7.73 -0.88
CA GLN A 108 1.24 -8.71 -1.38
C GLN A 108 0.56 -9.64 -2.39
N ALA A 109 1.30 -10.02 -3.44
CA ALA A 109 0.85 -11.08 -4.34
C ALA A 109 0.51 -12.31 -3.48
N PRO A 110 -0.66 -12.95 -3.66
CA PRO A 110 -0.90 -14.22 -3.00
C PRO A 110 0.27 -15.11 -3.39
N GLU A 111 1.02 -15.60 -2.39
CA GLU A 111 2.05 -16.59 -2.65
C GLU A 111 1.32 -17.69 -3.42
N ALA A 112 1.66 -17.83 -4.70
CA ALA A 112 1.14 -18.92 -5.51
C ALA A 112 1.35 -20.15 -4.65
N SER A 113 0.25 -20.78 -4.22
CA SER A 113 0.29 -21.98 -3.41
C SER A 113 1.18 -22.94 -4.18
N SER A 114 2.45 -23.02 -3.77
CA SER A 114 3.40 -23.88 -4.44
C SER A 114 3.01 -25.27 -3.97
N SER A 115 2.20 -25.89 -4.82
CA SER A 115 1.80 -27.28 -4.88
C SER A 115 2.33 -28.15 -3.74
N ALA A 116 1.46 -28.43 -2.77
CA ALA A 116 1.53 -29.69 -2.03
C ALA A 116 0.51 -30.65 -2.65
N ASN A 117 0.91 -31.29 -3.76
CA ASN A 117 0.36 -32.55 -4.24
C ASN A 117 1.47 -33.41 -4.80
#